data_AF-A0A7X7PF11-F1
#
_entry.id   AF-A0A7X7PF11-F1
#
_cell.length_a   1.000
_cell.length_b   1.000
_cell.length_c   1.000
_cell.angle_alpha   90.00
_cell.angle_beta   90.00
_cell.angle_gamma   90.00
#
_symmetry.space_group_name_H-M   'P 1'
#
loop_
_entity.id
_entity.type
_entity.pdbx_description
1 polymer ?
#
loop_
_entity_poly.entity_id
_entity_poly.type
_entity_poly.pdbx_seq_one_letter_code
_entity_poly.pdbx_strand_id
1 'polypeptide(L)'
;MKPIAAWEWMLAAVAIAFAMTLVVTQYAPPTVAAARVPTDVGLAGNDVMRAAAVVQDSALGRKVFAGKGICYTCHGLDAKGTPLAPDLTDAEWLNTDGSREGIESIIKSGVAKPVKHPAPMPPMGGAKLSAEEVAAVAAYVYSLSHKQP
;
A
#
# COMPACT_ATOMS: atom_id res chain seq x y z
N MET A 1 28.85 52.01 -6.95
CA MET A 1 27.86 51.00 -7.38
C MET A 1 28.10 50.74 -8.86
N LYS A 2 28.54 49.54 -9.25
CA LYS A 2 28.89 49.21 -10.64
C LYS A 2 27.64 48.69 -11.37
N PRO A 3 27.34 49.14 -12.59
CA PRO A 3 26.21 48.63 -13.35
C PRO A 3 26.48 47.19 -13.79
N ILE A 4 25.57 46.30 -13.43
CA ILE A 4 25.60 44.86 -13.76
C ILE A 4 25.33 44.74 -15.27
N ALA A 5 26.16 43.99 -15.99
CA ALA A 5 26.11 43.94 -17.44
C ALA A 5 25.03 42.96 -17.92
N ALA A 6 24.33 43.29 -19.02
CA ALA A 6 23.19 42.52 -19.53
C ALA A 6 23.52 41.04 -19.84
N TRP A 7 24.79 40.71 -20.10
CA TRP A 7 25.23 39.33 -20.34
C TRP A 7 25.28 38.47 -19.05
N GLU A 8 25.38 39.09 -17.87
CA GLU A 8 25.34 38.37 -16.59
C GLU A 8 23.94 37.82 -16.30
N TRP A 9 22.88 38.50 -16.77
CA TRP A 9 21.50 38.02 -16.70
C TRP A 9 21.22 36.83 -17.63
N MET A 10 21.86 36.79 -18.80
CA MET A 10 21.71 35.67 -19.73
C MET A 10 22.33 34.38 -19.18
N LEU A 11 23.47 34.47 -18.49
CA LEU A 11 24.11 33.30 -17.86
C LEU A 11 23.27 32.75 -16.69
N ALA A 12 22.66 33.62 -15.89
CA ALA A 12 21.77 33.21 -14.80
C ALA A 12 20.50 32.51 -15.32
N ALA A 13 19.90 33.00 -16.40
CA ALA A 13 18.70 32.40 -17.00
C ALA A 13 18.97 31.00 -17.59
N VAL A 14 20.13 30.79 -18.22
CA VAL A 14 20.52 29.48 -18.76
C VAL A 14 20.78 28.46 -17.63
N ALA A 15 21.39 28.89 -16.52
CA ALA A 15 21.63 28.02 -15.37
C ALA A 15 20.32 27.56 -14.68
N ILE A 16 19.32 28.45 -14.57
CA ILE A 16 18.01 28.12 -13.98
C ILE A 16 17.23 27.15 -14.89
N ALA A 17 17.28 27.34 -16.22
CA ALA A 17 16.64 26.44 -17.17
C ALA A 17 17.26 25.03 -17.15
N PHE A 18 18.57 24.91 -16.93
CA PHE A 18 19.27 23.62 -16.81
C PHE A 18 18.96 22.89 -15.49
N ALA A 19 18.74 23.64 -14.40
CA ALA A 19 18.36 23.06 -13.12
C ALA A 19 16.92 22.50 -13.12
N MET A 20 15.99 23.15 -13.83
CA MET A 20 14.59 22.71 -13.89
C MET A 20 14.39 21.44 -14.73
N THR A 21 15.18 21.22 -15.78
CA THR A 21 15.12 19.97 -16.57
C THR A 21 15.67 18.76 -15.81
N LEU A 22 16.67 18.95 -14.95
CA LEU A 22 17.24 17.87 -14.13
C LEU A 22 16.28 17.35 -13.05
N VAL A 23 15.40 18.21 -12.50
CA VAL A 23 14.43 17.78 -11.47
C VAL A 23 13.32 16.89 -12.06
N VAL A 24 12.93 17.10 -13.32
CA VAL A 24 11.90 16.26 -13.95
C VAL A 24 12.41 14.84 -14.21
N THR A 25 13.70 14.66 -14.47
CA THR A 25 14.31 13.32 -14.69
C THR A 25 14.39 12.44 -13.45
N GLN A 26 14.42 13.00 -12.23
CA GLN A 26 14.46 12.20 -10.99
C GLN A 26 13.08 11.76 -10.48
N TYR A 27 12.00 12.32 -11.04
CA TYR A 27 10.62 11.92 -10.74
C TYR A 27 10.04 10.94 -11.77
N ALA A 28 10.88 10.18 -12.47
CA ALA A 28 10.42 8.98 -13.13
C ALA A 28 9.82 8.04 -12.05
N PRO A 29 8.58 7.56 -12.19
CA PRO A 29 8.07 6.55 -11.27
C PRO A 29 9.05 5.38 -11.27
N PRO A 30 9.30 4.70 -10.13
CA PRO A 30 10.09 3.48 -10.15
C PRO A 30 9.46 2.60 -11.22
N THR A 31 10.20 2.33 -12.29
CA THR A 31 9.78 1.32 -13.26
C THR A 31 9.55 0.10 -12.40
N VAL A 32 8.29 -0.32 -12.27
CA VAL A 32 7.97 -1.62 -11.71
C VAL A 32 8.78 -2.54 -12.60
N ALA A 33 9.92 -3.03 -12.08
CA ALA A 33 10.65 -4.08 -12.73
C ALA A 33 9.57 -5.11 -12.96
N ALA A 34 9.21 -5.34 -14.22
CA ALA A 34 8.28 -6.39 -14.58
C ALA A 34 8.90 -7.63 -13.96
N ALA A 35 8.37 -8.03 -12.80
CA ALA A 35 8.73 -9.28 -12.18
C ALA A 35 8.51 -10.27 -13.31
N ARG A 36 9.60 -10.83 -13.83
CA ARG A 36 9.49 -11.83 -14.89
C ARG A 36 8.75 -12.97 -14.23
N VAL A 37 7.44 -13.02 -14.44
CA VAL A 37 6.63 -14.16 -14.07
C VAL A 37 7.28 -15.32 -14.80
N PRO A 38 7.75 -16.36 -14.10
CA PRO A 38 8.34 -17.51 -14.74
C PRO A 38 7.33 -18.08 -15.75
N THR A 39 7.64 -18.00 -17.04
CA THR A 39 6.77 -18.51 -18.12
C THR A 39 6.83 -20.03 -18.25
N ASP A 40 7.58 -20.69 -17.36
CA ASP A 40 7.72 -22.15 -17.27
C ASP A 40 6.66 -22.78 -16.35
N VAL A 41 5.96 -21.99 -15.53
CA VAL A 41 4.72 -22.42 -14.89
C VAL A 41 3.61 -22.21 -15.90
N GLY A 42 3.04 -23.29 -16.44
CA GLY A 42 1.95 -23.29 -17.44
C GLY A 42 0.63 -22.68 -16.91
N LEU A 43 0.66 -21.38 -16.61
CA LEU A 43 -0.47 -20.59 -16.18
C LEU A 43 -1.27 -20.19 -17.41
N ALA A 44 -2.55 -20.53 -17.43
CA ALA A 44 -3.44 -20.15 -18.52
C ALA A 44 -3.60 -18.61 -18.53
N GLY A 45 -3.98 -18.01 -19.67
CA GLY A 45 -4.05 -16.55 -19.82
C GLY A 45 -4.94 -15.83 -18.78
N ASN A 46 -5.91 -16.55 -18.21
CA ASN A 46 -6.73 -16.09 -17.09
C ASN A 46 -5.95 -15.97 -15.76
N ASP A 47 -4.95 -16.83 -15.54
CA ASP A 47 -4.15 -16.85 -14.32
C ASP A 47 -3.21 -15.64 -14.25
N VAL A 48 -2.64 -15.22 -15.40
CA VAL A 48 -1.80 -14.01 -15.47
C VAL A 48 -2.62 -12.76 -15.16
N MET A 49 -3.83 -12.66 -15.70
CA MET A 49 -4.74 -11.55 -15.41
C MET A 49 -5.21 -11.58 -13.95
N ARG A 50 -5.44 -12.75 -13.38
CA ARG A 50 -5.83 -12.91 -11.97
C ARG A 50 -4.69 -12.54 -11.03
N ALA A 51 -3.46 -12.94 -11.35
CA ALA A 51 -2.27 -12.52 -10.62
C ALA A 51 -2.05 -11.00 -10.71
N ALA A 52 -2.20 -10.41 -11.90
CA ALA A 52 -2.12 -8.97 -12.08
C ALA A 52 -3.18 -8.23 -11.26
N ALA A 53 -4.43 -8.72 -11.24
CA ALA A 53 -5.49 -8.16 -10.41
C ALA A 53 -5.15 -8.22 -8.92
N VAL A 54 -4.70 -9.38 -8.42
CA VAL A 54 -4.26 -9.55 -7.02
C VAL A 54 -3.13 -8.58 -6.64
N VAL A 55 -2.17 -8.37 -7.56
CA VAL A 55 -1.07 -7.41 -7.36
C VAL A 55 -1.59 -5.97 -7.31
N GLN A 56 -2.50 -5.59 -8.21
CA GLN A 56 -3.12 -4.25 -8.20
C GLN A 56 -3.92 -4.01 -6.92
N ASP A 57 -4.76 -4.99 -6.53
CA ASP A 57 -5.55 -4.93 -5.31
C ASP A 57 -4.66 -4.78 -4.08
N SER A 58 -3.56 -5.51 -4.02
CA SER A 58 -2.60 -5.41 -2.90
C SER A 58 -1.89 -4.05 -2.85
N ALA A 59 -1.59 -3.45 -4.00
CA ALA A 59 -0.98 -2.12 -4.08
C ALA A 59 -1.96 -1.01 -3.64
N LEU A 60 -3.22 -1.10 -4.08
CA LEU A 60 -4.29 -0.22 -3.60
C LEU A 60 -4.54 -0.43 -2.11
N GLY A 61 -4.62 -1.69 -1.68
CA GLY A 61 -4.83 -2.08 -0.31
C GLY A 61 -3.77 -1.53 0.64
N ARG A 62 -2.49 -1.56 0.23
CA ARG A 62 -1.40 -0.91 0.99
C ARG A 62 -1.63 0.59 1.16
N LYS A 63 -2.09 1.29 0.12
CA LYS A 63 -2.40 2.73 0.19
C LYS A 63 -3.59 3.00 1.12
N VAL A 64 -4.62 2.15 1.09
CA VAL A 64 -5.77 2.25 1.99
C VAL A 64 -5.32 2.01 3.44
N PHE A 65 -4.52 0.97 3.67
CA PHE A 65 -3.98 0.59 4.98
C PHE A 65 -3.20 1.74 5.64
N ALA A 66 -2.29 2.37 4.88
CA ALA A 66 -1.44 3.47 5.35
C ALA A 66 -2.10 4.86 5.26
N GLY A 67 -3.27 4.95 4.62
CA GLY A 67 -3.95 6.20 4.32
C GLY A 67 -5.34 6.23 4.89
N LYS A 68 -6.34 6.26 4.00
CA LYS A 68 -7.76 6.48 4.34
C LYS A 68 -8.32 5.52 5.39
N GLY A 69 -7.91 4.24 5.34
CA GLY A 69 -8.36 3.23 6.28
C GLY A 69 -7.70 3.31 7.65
N ILE A 70 -6.64 4.12 7.79
CA ILE A 70 -5.88 4.37 9.03
C ILE A 70 -5.48 3.11 9.81
N CYS A 71 -5.42 1.95 9.15
CA CYS A 71 -5.18 0.66 9.78
C CYS A 71 -3.83 0.62 10.48
N TYR A 72 -2.83 1.28 9.89
CA TYR A 72 -1.47 1.40 10.42
C TYR A 72 -1.40 2.05 11.81
N THR A 73 -2.39 2.87 12.18
CA THR A 73 -2.38 3.58 13.47
C THR A 73 -2.48 2.63 14.66
N CYS A 74 -3.19 1.51 14.48
CA CYS A 74 -3.34 0.48 15.50
C CYS A 74 -2.44 -0.72 15.23
N HIS A 75 -2.31 -1.14 13.96
CA HIS A 75 -1.56 -2.35 13.58
C HIS A 75 -0.08 -2.10 13.24
N GLY A 76 0.39 -0.85 13.34
CA GLY A 76 1.76 -0.48 12.99
C GLY A 76 1.96 -0.22 11.50
N LEU A 77 3.01 0.54 11.16
CA LEU A 77 3.36 0.88 9.77
C LEU A 77 3.81 -0.34 8.96
N ASP A 78 4.44 -1.30 9.62
CA ASP A 78 4.90 -2.58 9.08
C ASP A 78 3.89 -3.71 9.30
N ALA A 79 2.71 -3.39 9.84
CA ALA A 79 1.64 -4.32 10.18
C ALA A 79 2.03 -5.39 11.23
N LYS A 80 3.11 -5.17 11.98
CA LYS A 80 3.61 -6.06 13.05
C LYS A 80 2.86 -5.94 14.38
N GLY A 81 1.77 -5.18 14.39
CA GLY A 81 0.96 -4.96 15.58
C GLY A 81 1.56 -3.93 16.52
N THR A 82 0.79 -3.61 17.54
CA THR A 82 1.18 -2.73 18.64
C THR A 82 0.56 -3.29 19.93
N PRO A 83 0.82 -2.72 21.11
CA PRO A 83 0.06 -3.08 22.30
C PRO A 83 -1.47 -2.92 22.14
N LEU A 84 -1.94 -2.12 21.18
CA LEU A 84 -3.36 -1.90 20.91
C LEU A 84 -3.98 -2.94 19.99
N ALA A 85 -3.22 -3.58 19.09
CA ALA A 85 -3.78 -4.45 18.04
C ALA A 85 -2.79 -5.53 17.56
N PRO A 86 -3.27 -6.66 17.01
CA PRO A 86 -2.43 -7.81 16.67
C PRO A 86 -1.48 -7.57 15.50
N ASP A 87 -0.42 -8.39 15.44
CA ASP A 87 0.43 -8.58 14.26
C ASP A 87 -0.41 -9.23 13.14
N LEU A 88 -0.47 -8.56 11.98
CA LEU A 88 -1.23 -9.04 10.81
C LEU A 88 -0.37 -9.85 9.84
N THR A 89 0.93 -9.96 10.10
CA THR A 89 1.88 -10.77 9.34
C THR A 89 2.03 -12.18 9.91
N ASP A 90 1.51 -12.41 11.11
CA ASP A 90 1.51 -13.72 11.75
C ASP A 90 0.48 -14.68 11.12
N ALA A 91 0.71 -15.98 11.29
CA ALA A 91 -0.19 -17.02 10.83
C ALA A 91 -1.36 -17.29 11.80
N GLU A 92 -1.25 -16.85 13.06
CA GLU A 92 -2.29 -17.03 14.07
C GLU A 92 -3.34 -15.91 13.98
N TRP A 93 -4.54 -16.24 13.50
CA TRP A 93 -5.65 -15.30 13.42
C TRP A 93 -6.56 -15.41 14.65
N LEU A 94 -6.77 -14.28 15.34
CA LEU A 94 -7.48 -14.26 16.63
C LEU A 94 -9.01 -14.11 16.53
N ASN A 95 -9.48 -13.38 15.51
CA ASN A 95 -10.89 -13.00 15.37
C ASN A 95 -11.51 -13.48 14.05
N THR A 96 -10.76 -14.24 13.26
CA THR A 96 -11.17 -14.77 11.95
C THR A 96 -10.37 -16.03 11.62
N ASP A 97 -10.75 -16.73 10.56
CA ASP A 97 -10.07 -17.94 10.07
C ASP A 97 -8.82 -17.64 9.21
N GLY A 98 -8.55 -16.37 8.94
CA GLY A 98 -7.42 -15.92 8.12
C GLY A 98 -7.65 -16.02 6.62
N SER A 99 -8.83 -16.46 6.19
CA SER A 99 -9.23 -16.41 4.78
C SER A 99 -9.40 -14.97 4.30
N ARG A 100 -9.28 -14.72 2.98
CA ARG A 100 -9.49 -13.38 2.43
C ARG A 100 -10.90 -12.87 2.72
N GLU A 101 -11.89 -13.75 2.59
CA GLU A 101 -13.30 -13.48 2.88
C GLU A 101 -13.54 -13.20 4.37
N GLY A 102 -12.88 -13.96 5.25
CA GLY A 102 -12.93 -13.76 6.70
C GLY A 102 -12.29 -12.43 7.12
N ILE A 103 -11.16 -12.06 6.54
CA ILE A 103 -10.50 -10.77 6.75
C ILE A 103 -11.41 -9.62 6.28
N GLU A 104 -12.00 -9.73 5.10
CA GLU A 104 -12.92 -8.74 4.56
C GLU A 104 -14.15 -8.54 5.45
N SER A 105 -14.72 -9.64 5.95
CA SER A 105 -15.85 -9.62 6.88
C SER A 105 -15.52 -8.90 8.19
N ILE A 106 -14.33 -9.15 8.75
CA ILE A 106 -13.86 -8.47 9.96
C ILE A 106 -13.57 -7.00 9.70
N ILE A 107 -13.00 -6.62 8.55
CA ILE A 107 -12.82 -5.21 8.19
C ILE A 107 -14.18 -4.50 8.10
N LYS A 108 -15.20 -5.14 7.53
CA LYS A 108 -16.54 -4.54 7.39
C LYS A 108 -17.26 -4.39 8.72
N SER A 109 -17.20 -5.41 9.58
CA SER A 109 -17.97 -5.47 10.83
C SER A 109 -17.24 -4.91 12.04
N GLY A 110 -15.92 -4.82 11.99
CA GLY A 110 -15.10 -4.50 13.15
C GLY A 110 -15.02 -5.65 14.17
N VAL A 111 -14.31 -5.40 15.26
CA VAL A 111 -14.19 -6.29 16.42
C VAL A 111 -14.48 -5.47 17.67
N ALA A 112 -15.71 -5.56 18.18
CA ALA A 112 -16.12 -4.79 19.35
C ALA A 112 -15.45 -5.26 20.66
N LYS A 113 -15.08 -6.54 20.76
CA LYS A 113 -14.44 -7.15 21.93
C LYS A 113 -13.29 -8.06 21.48
N PRO A 114 -12.06 -7.52 21.30
CA PRO A 114 -10.92 -8.33 20.87
C PRO A 114 -10.47 -9.32 21.94
N VAL A 115 -9.92 -10.47 21.51
CA VAL A 115 -9.53 -11.57 22.42
C VAL A 115 -8.27 -11.25 23.24
N LYS A 116 -7.20 -10.74 22.59
CA LYS A 116 -5.87 -10.53 23.21
C LYS A 116 -5.45 -9.05 23.27
N HIS A 117 -6.31 -8.13 22.84
CA HIS A 117 -5.98 -6.70 22.72
C HIS A 117 -7.05 -5.82 23.34
N PRO A 118 -6.68 -4.67 23.94
CA PRO A 118 -7.60 -3.83 24.69
C PRO A 118 -8.48 -2.93 23.80
N ALA A 119 -8.02 -2.60 22.59
CA ALA A 119 -8.69 -1.62 21.73
C ALA A 119 -9.67 -2.30 20.77
N PRO A 120 -10.97 -1.93 20.75
CA PRO A 120 -11.89 -2.43 19.75
C PRO A 120 -11.46 -1.99 18.35
N MET A 121 -11.66 -2.85 17.36
CA MET A 121 -11.49 -2.48 15.96
C MET A 121 -12.82 -1.94 15.43
N PRO A 122 -12.98 -0.64 15.16
CA PRO A 122 -14.20 -0.14 14.57
C PRO A 122 -14.39 -0.68 13.13
N PRO A 123 -15.64 -0.80 12.64
CA PRO A 123 -15.91 -1.04 11.23
C PRO A 123 -15.05 -0.16 10.32
N MET A 124 -14.35 -0.78 9.37
CA MET A 124 -13.48 -0.13 8.38
C MET A 124 -12.40 0.78 9.00
N GLY A 125 -11.91 0.47 10.20
CA GLY A 125 -10.95 1.32 10.92
C GLY A 125 -11.53 2.66 11.37
N GLY A 126 -12.86 2.80 11.37
CA GLY A 126 -13.56 4.06 11.66
C GLY A 126 -13.67 4.99 10.45
N ALA A 127 -13.19 4.55 9.28
CA ALA A 127 -13.28 5.29 8.03
C ALA A 127 -14.51 4.87 7.21
N LYS A 128 -14.85 5.68 6.21
CA LYS A 128 -15.85 5.32 5.19
C LYS A 128 -15.13 4.79 3.96
N LEU A 129 -14.96 3.47 3.89
CA LEU A 129 -14.33 2.82 2.74
C LEU A 129 -15.38 2.34 1.73
N SER A 130 -15.05 2.41 0.44
CA SER A 130 -15.84 1.78 -0.62
C SER A 130 -15.68 0.25 -0.58
N ALA A 131 -16.58 -0.48 -1.23
CA ALA A 131 -16.46 -1.94 -1.34
C ALA A 131 -15.13 -2.35 -2.01
N GLU A 132 -14.68 -1.60 -3.00
CA GLU A 132 -13.40 -1.80 -3.68
C GLU A 132 -12.21 -1.55 -2.74
N GLU A 133 -12.24 -0.47 -1.96
CA GLU A 133 -11.17 -0.18 -0.98
C GLU A 133 -11.10 -1.26 0.12
N VAL A 134 -12.25 -1.78 0.55
CA VAL A 134 -12.34 -2.87 1.52
C VAL A 134 -11.77 -4.17 0.93
N ALA A 135 -12.16 -4.53 -0.29
CA ALA A 135 -11.62 -5.72 -0.96
C ALA A 135 -10.09 -5.61 -1.16
N ALA A 136 -9.62 -4.43 -1.60
CA ALA A 136 -8.20 -4.16 -1.81
C ALA A 136 -7.40 -4.26 -0.51
N VAL A 137 -7.86 -3.62 0.58
CA VAL A 137 -7.13 -3.70 1.87
C VAL A 137 -7.19 -5.10 2.48
N ALA A 138 -8.28 -5.84 2.29
CA ALA A 138 -8.35 -7.25 2.67
C ALA A 138 -7.34 -8.12 1.90
N ALA A 139 -7.22 -7.90 0.58
CA ALA A 139 -6.22 -8.58 -0.24
C ALA A 139 -4.79 -8.26 0.21
N TYR A 140 -4.50 -6.99 0.50
CA TYR A 140 -3.21 -6.59 1.05
C TYR A 140 -2.92 -7.28 2.39
N VAL A 141 -3.85 -7.23 3.34
CA VAL A 141 -3.69 -7.85 4.67
C VAL A 141 -3.50 -9.37 4.57
N TYR A 142 -4.27 -10.04 3.69
CA TYR A 142 -4.08 -11.46 3.40
C TYR A 142 -2.66 -11.77 2.91
N SER A 143 -2.12 -10.94 2.02
CA SER A 143 -0.77 -11.12 1.46
C SER A 143 0.37 -11.00 2.49
N LEU A 144 0.12 -10.38 3.66
CA LEU A 144 1.12 -10.19 4.70
C LEU A 144 1.51 -11.51 5.40
N SER A 145 0.54 -12.37 5.65
CA SER A 145 0.72 -13.68 6.30
C SER A 145 0.75 -14.86 5.32
N HIS A 146 0.27 -14.66 4.09
CA HIS A 146 0.24 -15.68 3.03
C HIS A 146 1.18 -15.29 1.88
N LYS A 147 2.47 -15.14 2.21
CA LYS A 147 3.49 -14.83 1.20
C LYS A 147 3.46 -15.91 0.13
N GLN A 148 3.24 -15.51 -1.12
CA GLN A 148 3.45 -16.40 -2.26
C GLN A 148 4.94 -16.80 -2.26
N PRO A 149 5.26 -18.09 -2.44
CA PRO A 149 6.64 -18.57 -2.47
C PRO A 149 7.47 -17.92 -3.58
#